data_AF-A0A7C4SXB6-F1
#
_entry.id   AF-A0A7C4SXB6-F1
#
_cell.length_a   1.000
_cell.length_b   1.000
_cell.length_c   1.000
_cell.angle_alpha   90.00
_cell.angle_beta   90.00
_cell.angle_gamma   90.00
#
_symmetry.space_group_name_H-M   'P 1'
#
loop_
_entity.id
_entity.type
_entity.pdbx_description
1 polymer ?
#
loop_
_entity_poly.entity_id
_entity_poly.type
_entity_poly.pdbx_seq_one_letter_code
_entity_poly.pdbx_strand_id
1 'polypeptide(L)'
;MQAEAFFDDLESYLGLKAPPGGLLKIVHFRHRVDLWAYLGEEIPEFRWRKGVCFEKADHYVLALSGRPEEPAFQETLRHELTHYFLIVHFSEFPPWIDEGLAQVLATGSPFPEPGLPRADPAGWSGTGSAAECMKLLQKRPGEKLTAFEYKLARNLAAGLIARSGDSLARLVRFLELSAADREPSQVFREAWGLSFEEACAELTDSKGL
;
A
#
# COMPACT_ATOMS: atom_id res chain seq x y z
N MET A 1 8.03 19.81 -3.97
CA MET A 1 9.06 19.62 -2.92
C MET A 1 8.82 18.40 -2.03
N GLN A 2 7.74 18.31 -1.22
CA GLN A 2 7.54 17.13 -0.36
C GLN A 2 7.09 15.86 -1.10
N ALA A 3 6.21 16.00 -2.12
CA ALA A 3 5.79 14.85 -2.93
C ALA A 3 6.92 14.30 -3.81
N GLU A 4 7.69 15.20 -4.46
CA GLU A 4 8.87 14.82 -5.27
C GLU A 4 9.93 14.12 -4.43
N ALA A 5 10.30 14.68 -3.27
CA ALA A 5 11.27 14.04 -2.37
C ALA A 5 10.79 12.66 -1.89
N PHE A 6 9.50 12.52 -1.58
CA PHE A 6 8.92 11.22 -1.22
C PHE A 6 8.98 10.22 -2.39
N PHE A 7 8.76 10.67 -3.63
CA PHE A 7 8.93 9.80 -4.79
C PHE A 7 10.38 9.39 -4.99
N ASP A 8 11.34 10.32 -4.92
CA ASP A 8 12.76 10.01 -5.05
C ASP A 8 13.20 8.97 -3.99
N ASP A 9 12.75 9.14 -2.74
CA ASP A 9 12.97 8.18 -1.67
C ASP A 9 12.34 6.83 -2.01
N LEU A 10 11.10 6.81 -2.51
CA LEU A 10 10.36 5.58 -2.84
C LEU A 10 10.97 4.84 -4.03
N GLU A 11 11.43 5.57 -5.05
CA GLU A 11 12.18 5.05 -6.19
C GLU A 11 13.47 4.38 -5.72
N SER A 12 14.22 5.08 -4.87
CA SER A 12 15.46 4.54 -4.30
C SER A 12 15.20 3.31 -3.43
N TYR A 13 14.11 3.30 -2.66
CA TYR A 13 13.77 2.22 -1.75
C TYR A 13 13.33 0.97 -2.50
N LEU A 14 12.40 1.09 -3.46
CA LEU A 14 11.90 -0.05 -4.24
C LEU A 14 12.83 -0.44 -5.41
N GLY A 15 13.80 0.40 -5.76
CA GLY A 15 14.67 0.18 -6.92
C GLY A 15 13.93 0.32 -8.26
N LEU A 16 12.85 1.09 -8.28
CA LEU A 16 11.98 1.33 -9.44
C LEU A 16 12.06 2.79 -9.84
N LYS A 17 12.03 3.08 -11.14
CA LYS A 17 11.95 4.45 -11.65
C LYS A 17 10.60 4.66 -12.30
N ALA A 18 9.89 5.71 -11.89
CA ALA A 18 8.60 6.05 -12.45
C ALA A 18 8.68 6.12 -13.98
N PRO A 19 7.81 5.39 -14.71
CA PRO A 19 7.86 5.41 -16.16
C PRO A 19 7.61 6.83 -16.68
N PRO A 20 8.37 7.28 -17.69
CA PRO A 20 8.16 8.60 -18.26
C PRO A 20 6.76 8.66 -18.90
N GLY A 21 5.94 9.62 -18.48
CA GLY A 21 4.64 9.89 -19.09
C GLY A 21 3.42 9.83 -18.18
N GLY A 22 3.57 9.37 -16.92
CA GLY A 22 2.48 9.47 -15.94
C GLY A 22 2.25 10.93 -15.52
N LEU A 23 1.16 11.55 -15.98
CA LEU A 23 0.73 12.84 -15.47
C LEU A 23 -0.02 12.62 -14.16
N LEU A 24 0.51 13.15 -13.05
CA LEU A 24 -0.17 13.18 -11.77
C LEU A 24 -0.67 14.59 -11.47
N LYS A 25 -1.97 14.73 -11.28
CA LYS A 25 -2.61 15.95 -10.80
C LYS A 25 -2.96 15.81 -9.32
N ILE A 26 -2.33 16.61 -8.47
CA ILE A 26 -2.68 16.68 -7.04
C ILE A 26 -3.69 17.81 -6.85
N VAL A 27 -4.89 17.47 -6.36
CA VAL A 27 -5.97 18.41 -6.05
C VAL A 27 -6.16 18.45 -4.53
N HIS A 28 -5.73 19.55 -3.93
CA HIS A 28 -5.82 19.76 -2.49
C HIS A 28 -7.02 20.64 -2.12
N PHE A 29 -7.84 20.14 -1.21
CA PHE A 29 -8.95 20.87 -0.63
C PHE A 29 -8.64 21.27 0.81
N ARG A 30 -8.90 22.54 1.14
CA ARG A 30 -8.74 23.01 2.52
C ARG A 30 -9.74 22.34 3.47
N HIS A 31 -10.98 22.14 3.00
CA HIS A 31 -12.06 21.56 3.80
C HIS A 31 -12.50 20.22 3.23
N ARG A 32 -12.80 19.26 4.12
CA ARG A 32 -13.22 17.91 3.73
C ARG A 32 -14.55 17.89 2.97
N VAL A 33 -15.47 18.82 3.27
CA VAL A 33 -16.75 18.91 2.56
C VAL A 33 -16.56 19.23 1.08
N ASP A 34 -15.58 20.06 0.73
CA ASP A 34 -15.29 20.43 -0.67
C ASP A 34 -14.72 19.22 -1.43
N LEU A 35 -13.84 18.45 -0.78
CA LEU A 35 -13.38 17.16 -1.32
C LEU A 35 -14.56 16.22 -1.55
N TRP A 36 -15.46 16.09 -0.59
CA TRP A 36 -16.61 15.18 -0.72
C TRP A 36 -17.57 15.59 -1.84
N ALA A 37 -17.77 16.90 -2.05
CA ALA A 37 -18.54 17.40 -3.19
C ALA A 37 -17.85 17.04 -4.51
N TYR A 38 -16.56 17.34 -4.64
CA TYR A 38 -15.76 16.99 -5.81
C TYR A 38 -15.79 15.49 -6.12
N LEU A 39 -15.53 14.64 -5.12
CA LEU A 39 -15.56 13.18 -5.29
C LEU A 39 -16.98 12.65 -5.57
N GLY A 40 -18.01 13.31 -5.04
CA GLY A 40 -19.40 12.96 -5.32
C GLY A 40 -19.79 13.17 -6.78
N GLU A 41 -19.13 14.09 -7.48
CA GLU A 41 -19.32 14.34 -8.91
C GLU A 41 -18.41 13.46 -9.77
N GLU A 42 -17.15 13.34 -9.38
CA GLU A 42 -16.11 12.68 -10.19
C GLU A 42 -16.07 11.16 -10.03
N ILE A 43 -16.21 10.65 -8.80
CA ILE A 43 -16.12 9.22 -8.49
C ILE A 43 -16.98 8.87 -7.26
N PRO A 44 -18.32 8.76 -7.44
CA PRO A 44 -19.28 8.71 -6.33
C PRO A 44 -19.04 7.60 -5.29
N GLU A 45 -18.40 6.50 -5.69
CA GLU A 45 -18.05 5.39 -4.80
C GLU A 45 -17.03 5.75 -3.71
N PHE A 46 -16.26 6.83 -3.89
CA PHE A 46 -15.27 7.30 -2.93
C PHE A 46 -15.65 8.61 -2.23
N ARG A 47 -16.89 9.09 -2.36
CA ARG A 47 -17.30 10.43 -1.91
C ARG A 47 -16.96 10.79 -0.47
N TRP A 48 -16.83 9.79 0.42
CA TRP A 48 -16.59 9.98 1.85
C TRP A 48 -15.14 9.76 2.30
N ARG A 49 -14.23 9.52 1.35
CA ARG A 49 -12.81 9.29 1.66
C ARG A 49 -12.13 10.60 2.07
N LYS A 50 -10.95 10.47 2.69
CA LYS A 50 -10.13 11.60 3.17
C LYS A 50 -9.09 12.03 2.13
N GLY A 51 -8.64 11.06 1.34
CA GLY A 51 -7.83 11.14 0.14
C GLY A 51 -8.25 10.02 -0.80
N VAL A 52 -7.95 10.16 -2.08
CA VAL A 52 -8.08 9.10 -3.08
C VAL A 52 -7.20 9.40 -4.29
N CYS A 53 -6.47 8.38 -4.74
CA CYS A 53 -5.85 8.33 -6.06
C CYS A 53 -6.75 7.56 -7.03
N PHE A 54 -7.06 8.15 -8.19
CA PHE A 54 -7.85 7.50 -9.24
C PHE A 54 -7.41 7.94 -10.63
N GLU A 55 -7.64 7.10 -11.63
CA GLU A 55 -7.34 7.40 -13.04
C GLU A 55 -8.45 8.26 -13.67
N LYS A 56 -8.07 9.25 -14.47
CA LYS A 56 -8.98 10.08 -15.26
C LYS A 56 -8.41 10.34 -16.65
N ALA A 57 -8.97 9.64 -17.64
CA ALA A 57 -8.66 9.76 -19.07
C ALA A 57 -7.17 9.56 -19.43
N ASP A 58 -6.34 10.58 -19.24
CA ASP A 58 -4.92 10.65 -19.61
C ASP A 58 -3.99 10.96 -18.44
N HIS A 59 -4.54 11.12 -17.23
CA HIS A 59 -3.76 11.42 -16.03
C HIS A 59 -4.35 10.75 -14.80
N TYR A 60 -3.54 10.63 -13.76
CA TYR A 60 -3.99 10.24 -12.43
C TYR A 60 -4.33 11.49 -11.62
N VAL A 61 -5.37 11.40 -10.80
CA VAL A 61 -5.78 12.44 -9.88
C VAL A 61 -5.62 11.93 -8.46
N LEU A 62 -4.85 12.67 -7.66
CA LEU A 62 -4.77 12.51 -6.23
C LEU A 62 -5.54 13.65 -5.57
N ALA A 63 -6.75 13.35 -5.08
CA ALA A 63 -7.61 14.32 -4.43
C ALA A 63 -7.59 14.11 -2.91
N LEU A 64 -7.24 15.14 -2.13
CA LEU A 64 -7.11 15.03 -0.67
C LEU A 64 -7.51 16.32 0.06
N SER A 65 -7.84 16.19 1.34
CA SER A 65 -8.24 17.32 2.19
C SER A 65 -7.44 17.39 3.48
N GLY A 66 -7.28 18.61 4.00
CA GLY A 66 -6.61 18.85 5.27
C GLY A 66 -5.63 20.01 5.19
N ARG A 67 -4.76 20.15 6.20
CA ARG A 67 -3.75 21.21 6.24
C ARG A 67 -2.36 20.64 5.95
N PRO A 68 -1.60 21.17 4.98
CA PRO A 68 -0.29 20.64 4.62
C PRO A 68 0.72 20.54 5.77
N GLU A 69 0.61 21.38 6.77
CA GLU A 69 1.46 21.38 7.96
C GLU A 69 1.13 20.27 8.97
N GLU A 70 -0.04 19.62 8.86
CA GLU A 70 -0.46 18.58 9.79
C GLU A 70 0.16 17.21 9.44
N PRO A 71 0.70 16.45 10.41
CA PRO A 71 1.23 15.11 10.15
C PRO A 71 0.23 14.17 9.47
N ALA A 72 -1.05 14.26 9.84
CA ALA A 72 -2.11 13.45 9.26
C ALA A 72 -2.35 13.73 7.76
N PHE A 73 -2.11 14.97 7.32
CA PHE A 73 -2.16 15.30 5.89
C PHE A 73 -0.98 14.66 5.15
N GLN A 74 0.23 14.74 5.72
CA GLN A 74 1.42 14.16 5.11
C GLN A 74 1.32 12.63 5.01
N GLU A 75 0.79 11.98 6.04
CA GLU A 75 0.50 10.55 6.03
C GLU A 75 -0.51 10.19 4.93
N THR A 76 -1.61 10.95 4.81
CA THR A 76 -2.60 10.74 3.75
C THR A 76 -1.99 10.97 2.36
N LEU A 77 -1.20 12.03 2.18
CA LEU A 77 -0.54 12.31 0.91
C LEU A 77 0.38 11.16 0.51
N ARG A 78 1.25 10.70 1.41
CA ARG A 78 2.19 9.61 1.13
C ARG A 78 1.49 8.27 0.88
N HIS A 79 0.40 8.01 1.58
CA HIS A 79 -0.47 6.86 1.33
C HIS A 79 -0.98 6.85 -0.12
N GLU A 80 -1.60 7.95 -0.56
CA GLU A 80 -2.14 8.05 -1.92
C GLU A 80 -1.04 8.12 -3.00
N LEU A 81 0.11 8.73 -2.71
CA LEU A 81 1.26 8.72 -3.62
C LEU A 81 1.84 7.31 -3.80
N THR A 82 1.76 6.46 -2.76
CA THR A 82 2.15 5.05 -2.87
C THR A 82 1.23 4.31 -3.83
N HIS A 83 -0.10 4.49 -3.73
CA HIS A 83 -1.04 3.93 -4.70
C HIS A 83 -0.73 4.36 -6.13
N TYR A 84 -0.54 5.66 -6.36
CA TYR A 84 -0.12 6.17 -7.67
C TYR A 84 1.15 5.47 -8.16
N PHE A 85 2.18 5.41 -7.30
CA PHE A 85 3.46 4.81 -7.66
C PHE A 85 3.30 3.36 -8.10
N LEU A 86 2.52 2.55 -7.37
CA LEU A 86 2.30 1.16 -7.71
C LEU A 86 1.54 1.01 -9.04
N ILE A 87 0.44 1.76 -9.21
CA ILE A 87 -0.42 1.64 -10.40
C ILE A 87 0.32 2.04 -11.69
N VAL A 88 1.23 3.01 -11.65
CA VAL A 88 1.99 3.37 -12.85
C VAL A 88 3.07 2.36 -13.23
N HIS A 89 3.50 1.48 -12.31
CA HIS A 89 4.52 0.46 -12.56
C HIS A 89 3.93 -0.93 -12.85
N PHE A 90 2.77 -1.25 -12.26
CA PHE A 90 2.22 -2.59 -12.27
C PHE A 90 0.77 -2.54 -12.75
N SER A 91 0.41 -3.43 -13.67
CA SER A 91 -0.92 -3.43 -14.29
C SER A 91 -2.02 -3.83 -13.32
N GLU A 92 -1.78 -4.85 -12.49
CA GLU A 92 -2.75 -5.39 -11.54
C GLU A 92 -2.05 -6.02 -10.35
N PHE A 93 -2.59 -5.87 -9.15
CA PHE A 93 -2.06 -6.53 -7.96
C PHE A 93 -3.16 -6.68 -6.90
N PRO A 94 -3.01 -7.64 -5.97
CA PRO A 94 -4.00 -7.84 -4.93
C PRO A 94 -4.20 -6.59 -4.05
N PRO A 95 -5.43 -6.30 -3.60
CA PRO A 95 -5.72 -5.11 -2.80
C PRO A 95 -4.98 -5.10 -1.46
N TRP A 96 -4.61 -6.28 -0.93
CA TRP A 96 -3.90 -6.36 0.35
C TRP A 96 -2.48 -5.81 0.26
N ILE A 97 -1.76 -6.00 -0.86
CA ILE A 97 -0.39 -5.48 -0.96
C ILE A 97 -0.41 -3.99 -1.28
N ASP A 98 -1.37 -3.55 -2.09
CA ASP A 98 -1.60 -2.14 -2.39
C ASP A 98 -1.80 -1.32 -1.11
N GLU A 99 -2.85 -1.67 -0.36
CA GLU A 99 -3.22 -1.00 0.88
C GLU A 99 -2.19 -1.24 1.97
N GLY A 100 -1.61 -2.44 2.02
CA GLY A 100 -0.57 -2.79 2.98
C GLY A 100 0.67 -1.91 2.85
N LEU A 101 1.20 -1.77 1.63
CA LEU A 101 2.34 -0.90 1.33
C LEU A 101 2.00 0.56 1.55
N ALA A 102 0.85 1.03 1.06
CA ALA A 102 0.43 2.41 1.25
C ALA A 102 0.34 2.79 2.73
N GLN A 103 -0.07 1.87 3.61
CA GLN A 103 -0.07 2.11 5.06
C GLN A 103 1.34 2.06 5.68
N VAL A 104 2.20 1.13 5.24
CA VAL A 104 3.56 0.97 5.78
C VAL A 104 4.47 2.14 5.39
N LEU A 105 4.33 2.64 4.16
CA LEU A 105 5.20 3.67 3.61
C LEU A 105 4.69 5.10 3.88
N ALA A 106 3.43 5.25 4.32
CA ALA A 106 2.84 6.55 4.63
C ALA A 106 3.58 7.33 5.74
N THR A 107 4.25 6.65 6.67
CA THR A 107 5.05 7.31 7.72
C THR A 107 6.30 8.01 7.15
N GLY A 108 6.68 7.70 5.90
CA GLY A 108 7.81 8.28 5.18
C GLY A 108 9.17 7.89 5.75
N SER A 109 10.22 8.53 5.22
CA SER A 109 11.61 8.24 5.57
C SER A 109 11.92 8.48 7.07
N PRO A 110 12.66 7.58 7.74
CA PRO A 110 13.22 6.35 7.17
C PRO A 110 12.15 5.29 6.91
N PHE A 111 12.17 4.70 5.71
CA PHE A 111 11.36 3.53 5.40
C PHE A 111 11.83 2.31 6.22
N PRO A 112 10.98 1.29 6.40
CA PRO A 112 11.38 0.08 7.11
C PRO A 112 12.62 -0.57 6.48
N GLU A 113 13.63 -0.88 7.28
CA GLU A 113 14.82 -1.55 6.78
C GLU A 113 14.58 -3.06 6.60
N PRO A 114 14.84 -3.64 5.41
CA PRO A 114 14.69 -5.07 5.20
C PRO A 114 15.61 -5.89 6.10
N GLY A 115 15.09 -6.98 6.66
CA GLY A 115 15.85 -7.87 7.54
C GLY A 115 16.06 -7.37 8.96
N LEU A 116 15.52 -6.21 9.35
CA LEU A 116 15.56 -5.73 10.72
C LEU A 116 14.24 -5.98 11.47
N PRO A 117 14.30 -6.44 12.74
CA PRO A 117 13.11 -6.55 13.59
C PRO A 117 12.38 -5.21 13.70
N ARG A 118 11.05 -5.26 13.70
CA ARG A 118 10.21 -4.07 13.80
C ARG A 118 10.39 -3.40 15.17
N ALA A 119 10.59 -2.08 15.19
CA ALA A 119 10.20 -1.28 16.34
C ALA A 119 8.66 -1.20 16.31
N ASP A 120 7.99 -2.09 17.03
CA ASP A 120 6.52 -2.12 17.14
C ASP A 120 6.05 -0.73 17.60
N PRO A 121 5.37 0.08 16.77
CA PRO A 121 4.83 1.34 17.26
C PRO A 121 3.78 0.96 18.29
N ALA A 122 4.04 1.26 19.56
CA ALA A 122 3.15 0.98 20.67
C ALA A 122 1.71 1.40 20.29
N GLY A 123 0.81 0.43 20.19
CA GLY A 123 -0.60 0.64 19.82
C GLY A 123 -1.10 -0.11 18.57
N TRP A 124 -0.26 -0.90 17.91
CA TRP A 124 -0.63 -1.62 16.68
C TRP A 124 -1.05 -3.07 16.97
N SER A 125 -1.92 -3.28 17.97
CA SER A 125 -2.43 -4.61 18.34
C SER A 125 -3.62 -5.03 17.48
N GLY A 126 -3.48 -6.18 16.82
CA GLY A 126 -4.48 -6.73 15.93
C GLY A 126 -3.87 -7.81 15.07
N THR A 127 -3.41 -8.90 15.68
CA THR A 127 -3.12 -10.11 14.93
C THR A 127 -4.47 -10.74 14.60
N GLY A 128 -4.83 -10.71 13.31
CA GLY A 128 -5.90 -11.58 12.84
C GLY A 128 -5.49 -13.04 13.01
N SER A 129 -6.47 -13.94 13.00
CA SER A 129 -6.20 -15.37 12.94
C SER A 129 -5.50 -15.73 11.63
N ALA A 130 -4.78 -16.85 11.61
CA ALA A 130 -4.17 -17.38 10.39
C ALA A 130 -5.22 -17.55 9.28
N ALA A 131 -6.44 -17.98 9.62
CA ALA A 131 -7.54 -18.11 8.66
C ALA A 131 -7.97 -16.77 8.02
N GLU A 132 -7.95 -15.67 8.76
CA GLU A 132 -8.25 -14.34 8.21
C GLU A 132 -7.12 -13.83 7.32
N CYS A 133 -5.86 -14.12 7.68
CA CYS A 133 -4.69 -13.82 6.85
C CYS A 133 -4.74 -14.60 5.52
N MET A 134 -5.08 -15.89 5.57
CA MET A 134 -5.25 -16.72 4.37
C MET A 134 -6.34 -16.16 3.44
N LYS A 135 -7.49 -15.75 3.98
CA LYS A 135 -8.57 -15.13 3.20
C LYS A 135 -8.12 -13.83 2.54
N LEU A 136 -7.32 -13.02 3.24
CA LEU A 136 -6.76 -11.80 2.71
C LEU A 136 -5.82 -12.07 1.53
N LEU A 137 -4.93 -13.05 1.68
CA LEU A 137 -3.97 -13.47 0.64
C LEU A 137 -4.64 -14.05 -0.62
N GLN A 138 -5.84 -14.62 -0.47
CA GLN A 138 -6.64 -15.14 -1.58
C GLN A 138 -7.36 -14.05 -2.39
N LYS A 139 -7.38 -12.80 -1.92
CA LYS A 139 -8.07 -11.73 -2.64
C LYS A 139 -7.44 -11.45 -3.99
N ARG A 140 -8.28 -11.33 -5.00
CA ARG A 140 -7.91 -10.96 -6.37
C ARG A 140 -7.86 -9.44 -6.55
N PRO A 141 -7.15 -8.94 -7.57
CA PRO A 141 -7.20 -7.53 -7.96
C PRO A 141 -8.65 -7.03 -8.09
N GLY A 142 -8.90 -5.79 -7.63
CA GLY A 142 -10.23 -5.15 -7.67
C GLY A 142 -11.18 -5.52 -6.53
N GLU A 143 -10.88 -6.53 -5.71
CA GLU A 143 -11.69 -6.81 -4.52
C GLU A 143 -11.50 -5.76 -3.43
N LYS A 144 -12.56 -5.47 -2.66
CA LYS A 144 -12.51 -4.48 -1.58
C LYS A 144 -12.02 -5.10 -0.27
N LEU A 145 -11.27 -4.32 0.51
CA LEU A 145 -10.90 -4.65 1.88
C LEU A 145 -11.91 -4.07 2.88
N THR A 146 -12.21 -4.83 3.92
CA THR A 146 -12.88 -4.37 5.14
C THR A 146 -11.90 -3.62 6.05
N ALA A 147 -12.40 -2.78 6.95
CA ALA A 147 -11.55 -2.00 7.87
C ALA A 147 -10.59 -2.86 8.72
N PHE A 148 -10.96 -4.12 9.01
CA PHE A 148 -10.09 -5.07 9.67
C PHE A 148 -8.99 -5.60 8.75
N GLU A 149 -9.33 -5.94 7.51
CA GLU A 149 -8.38 -6.41 6.50
C GLU A 149 -7.32 -5.36 6.15
N TYR A 150 -7.63 -4.06 6.19
CA TYR A 150 -6.63 -3.00 6.06
C TYR A 150 -5.51 -3.12 7.12
N LYS A 151 -5.86 -3.39 8.38
CA LYS A 151 -4.88 -3.56 9.45
C LYS A 151 -4.03 -4.80 9.23
N LEU A 152 -4.66 -5.88 8.79
CA LEU A 152 -4.00 -7.16 8.52
C LEU A 152 -3.06 -7.06 7.31
N ALA A 153 -3.49 -6.43 6.23
CA ALA A 153 -2.73 -6.13 5.02
C ALA A 153 -1.44 -5.38 5.32
N ARG A 154 -1.55 -4.32 6.11
CA ARG A 154 -0.39 -3.55 6.59
C ARG A 154 0.57 -4.39 7.41
N ASN A 155 0.07 -5.17 8.38
CA ASN A 155 0.92 -6.00 9.23
C ASN A 155 1.64 -7.08 8.41
N LEU A 156 0.94 -7.69 7.45
CA LEU A 156 1.50 -8.66 6.50
C LEU A 156 2.58 -8.03 5.62
N ALA A 157 2.31 -6.89 4.98
CA ALA A 157 3.29 -6.19 4.16
C ALA A 157 4.54 -5.80 4.97
N ALA A 158 4.36 -5.26 6.18
CA ALA A 158 5.46 -4.93 7.07
C ALA A 158 6.31 -6.16 7.44
N GLY A 159 5.66 -7.27 7.81
CA GLY A 159 6.35 -8.52 8.16
C GLY A 159 7.15 -9.08 6.99
N LEU A 160 6.57 -9.07 5.78
CA LEU A 160 7.25 -9.52 4.57
C LEU A 160 8.47 -8.65 4.24
N ILE A 161 8.37 -7.32 4.39
CA ILE A 161 9.50 -6.39 4.20
C ILE A 161 10.62 -6.66 5.23
N ALA A 162 10.26 -6.83 6.50
CA ALA A 162 11.22 -7.02 7.59
C ALA A 162 11.92 -8.39 7.59
N ARG A 163 11.42 -9.36 6.81
CA ARG A 163 11.85 -10.77 6.86
C ARG A 163 13.32 -10.99 6.52
N SER A 164 13.84 -10.38 5.44
CA SER A 164 15.20 -10.61 4.97
C SER A 164 15.74 -9.44 4.15
N GLY A 165 17.06 -9.40 3.96
CA GLY A 165 17.71 -8.33 3.18
C GLY A 165 17.32 -8.29 1.69
N ASP A 166 16.74 -9.37 1.16
CA ASP A 166 16.23 -9.47 -0.22
C ASP A 166 14.72 -9.22 -0.34
N SER A 167 14.02 -8.88 0.76
CA SER A 167 12.56 -8.74 0.78
C SER A 167 12.01 -7.71 -0.21
N LEU A 168 12.74 -6.62 -0.49
CA LEU A 168 12.28 -5.63 -1.47
C LEU A 168 12.34 -6.17 -2.90
N ALA A 169 13.38 -6.92 -3.24
CA ALA A 169 13.46 -7.59 -4.54
C ALA A 169 12.32 -8.61 -4.70
N ARG A 170 11.98 -9.35 -3.63
CA ARG A 170 10.85 -10.29 -3.61
C ARG A 170 9.51 -9.58 -3.73
N LEU A 171 9.35 -8.42 -3.09
CA LEU A 171 8.17 -7.59 -3.19
C LEU A 171 7.95 -7.12 -4.63
N VAL A 172 8.98 -6.54 -5.26
CA VAL A 172 8.90 -6.11 -6.66
C VAL A 172 8.57 -7.29 -7.55
N ARG A 173 9.25 -8.44 -7.38
CA ARG A 173 8.95 -9.66 -8.12
C ARG A 173 7.49 -10.12 -7.94
N PHE A 174 6.95 -10.03 -6.73
CA PHE A 174 5.55 -10.36 -6.47
C PHE A 174 4.60 -9.44 -7.23
N LEU A 175 4.86 -8.14 -7.25
CA LEU A 175 4.06 -7.15 -7.98
C LEU A 175 4.15 -7.37 -9.49
N GLU A 176 5.33 -7.66 -10.05
CA GLU A 176 5.52 -7.99 -11.47
C GLU A 176 4.78 -9.27 -11.89
N LEU A 177 4.73 -10.27 -11.00
CA LEU A 177 4.08 -11.55 -11.27
C LEU A 177 2.57 -11.53 -11.04
N SER A 178 2.07 -10.51 -10.35
CA SER A 178 0.66 -10.34 -10.07
C SER A 178 -0.04 -9.88 -11.35
N ALA A 179 -0.89 -10.74 -11.89
CA ALA A 179 -1.74 -10.46 -13.06
C ALA A 179 -3.07 -11.20 -12.86
N ALA A 180 -4.18 -10.70 -13.38
CA ALA A 180 -5.54 -11.19 -13.06
C ALA A 180 -5.81 -12.68 -13.33
N ASP A 181 -4.98 -13.38 -14.10
CA ASP A 181 -5.23 -14.77 -14.50
C ASP A 181 -4.33 -15.81 -13.80
N ARG A 182 -3.45 -15.38 -12.90
CA ARG A 182 -2.57 -16.30 -12.16
C ARG A 182 -3.15 -16.65 -10.79
N GLU A 183 -2.92 -17.88 -10.36
CA GLU A 183 -3.37 -18.34 -9.05
C GLU A 183 -2.56 -17.63 -7.93
N PRO A 184 -3.21 -16.93 -6.98
CA PRO A 184 -2.51 -16.12 -5.98
C PRO A 184 -1.48 -16.87 -5.14
N SER A 185 -1.78 -18.10 -4.71
CA SER A 185 -0.86 -18.89 -3.88
C SER A 185 0.41 -19.32 -4.64
N GLN A 186 0.30 -19.60 -5.93
CA GLN A 186 1.43 -19.91 -6.80
C GLN A 186 2.31 -18.68 -7.00
N VAL A 187 1.71 -17.52 -7.30
CA VAL A 187 2.45 -16.25 -7.46
C VAL A 187 3.19 -15.90 -6.18
N PHE A 188 2.51 -16.00 -5.03
CA PHE A 188 3.09 -15.71 -3.74
C PHE A 188 4.25 -16.66 -3.42
N ARG A 189 4.09 -17.96 -3.66
CA ARG A 189 5.16 -18.94 -3.48
C ARG A 189 6.36 -18.68 -4.39
N GLU A 190 6.12 -18.32 -5.64
CA GLU A 190 7.19 -18.02 -6.58
C GLU A 190 8.02 -16.80 -6.14
N ALA A 191 7.37 -15.74 -5.66
CA ALA A 191 8.06 -14.51 -5.25
C ALA A 191 8.71 -14.63 -3.86
N TRP A 192 7.96 -15.15 -2.88
CA TRP A 192 8.38 -15.16 -1.48
C TRP A 192 9.07 -16.45 -1.05
N GLY A 193 8.96 -17.53 -1.83
CA GLY A 193 9.45 -18.86 -1.43
C GLY A 193 8.65 -19.47 -0.28
N LEU A 194 7.40 -19.06 -0.11
CA LEU A 194 6.53 -19.39 1.01
C LEU A 194 5.16 -19.87 0.55
N SER A 195 4.56 -20.77 1.30
CA SER A 195 3.11 -20.95 1.30
C SER A 195 2.41 -19.81 2.05
N PHE A 196 1.11 -19.65 1.80
CA PHE A 196 0.31 -18.72 2.58
C PHE A 196 0.27 -19.11 4.06
N GLU A 197 0.21 -20.42 4.35
CA GLU A 197 0.18 -20.93 5.71
C GLU A 197 1.44 -20.53 6.49
N GLU A 198 2.62 -20.67 5.89
CA GLU A 198 3.89 -20.24 6.49
C GLU A 198 3.88 -18.73 6.76
N ALA A 199 3.51 -17.91 5.77
CA ALA A 199 3.47 -16.46 5.92
C ALA A 199 2.46 -16.00 7.00
N CYS A 200 1.30 -16.65 7.09
CA CYS A 200 0.29 -16.32 8.09
C CYS A 200 0.63 -16.82 9.49
N ALA A 201 1.34 -17.95 9.62
CA ALA A 201 1.83 -18.44 10.90
C ALA A 201 2.84 -17.47 11.53
N GLU A 202 3.77 -16.95 10.73
CA GLU A 202 4.77 -15.97 11.16
C GLU A 202 4.11 -14.68 11.73
N LEU A 203 3.01 -14.23 11.11
CA LEU A 203 2.24 -13.08 11.61
C LEU A 203 1.52 -13.34 12.93
N THR A 204 1.04 -14.57 13.16
CA THR A 204 0.32 -14.91 14.39
C THR A 204 1.24 -15.25 15.56
N ASP A 205 2.43 -15.77 15.28
CA ASP A 205 3.43 -16.19 16.29
C ASP A 205 4.28 -15.01 16.80
N SER A 206 4.19 -13.85 16.16
CA SER A 206 4.85 -12.59 16.53
C SER A 206 4.44 -11.99 17.90
N LYS A 207 3.87 -12.77 18.81
CA LYS A 207 3.69 -12.41 20.23
C LYS A 207 4.99 -12.51 21.06
N GLY A 208 6.15 -12.73 20.44
CA GLY A 208 7.38 -13.07 21.14
C GLY A 208 8.70 -12.61 20.54
N LEU A 209 8.72 -11.53 19.74
CA LEU A 209 9.95 -10.81 19.37
C LEU A 209 9.84 -9.35 19.75
#